data_AF-A0A522XID1-F1
#
_entry.id   AF-A0A522XID1-F1
#
_cell.length_a   1.000
_cell.length_b   1.000
_cell.length_c   1.000
_cell.angle_alpha   90.00
_cell.angle_beta   90.00
_cell.angle_gamma   90.00
#
_symmetry.space_group_name_H-M   'P 1'
#
loop_
_entity.id
_entity.type
_entity.pdbx_description
1 polymer ?
#
loop_
_entity_poly.entity_id
_entity_poly.type
_entity_poly.pdbx_seq_one_letter_code
_entity_poly.pdbx_strand_id
1 'polypeptide(L)'
;MRGMNMRGMSNSTPKTGSTPPQNPLKDYVKQRLPVLIWQPLLIWLFWLSPLPIWAYLLLWVFPIYALVFVPDEIRAFCDHGVLRHPASSGDSLRLVSFGPPFWEAAMFAPHHMHYHAEHHLWPAIPHYKLHLAHDAVRDRPEITVRRSYLGFLWRVVRSLPLSSQTPVV
;
A
#
# COMPACT_ATOMS: atom_id res chain seq x y z
N MET A 1 40.06 -35.13 -21.51
CA MET A 1 40.34 -34.12 -20.45
C MET A 1 40.82 -32.85 -21.12
N ARG A 2 40.00 -31.79 -21.16
CA ARG A 2 40.39 -30.46 -21.66
C ARG A 2 39.96 -29.46 -20.59
N GLY A 3 40.95 -28.90 -19.87
CA GLY A 3 40.72 -27.98 -18.76
C GLY A 3 40.15 -26.66 -19.25
N MET A 4 38.97 -26.31 -18.76
CA MET A 4 38.32 -25.04 -19.04
C MET A 4 38.85 -24.02 -18.02
N ASN A 5 39.63 -23.07 -18.52
CA ASN A 5 40.34 -22.07 -17.74
C ASN A 5 39.35 -20.97 -17.30
N MET A 6 38.85 -21.04 -16.07
CA MET A 6 37.99 -20.00 -15.49
C MET A 6 38.84 -18.81 -15.00
N ARG A 7 39.28 -17.96 -15.92
CA ARG A 7 39.80 -16.62 -15.60
C ARG A 7 38.88 -15.57 -16.21
N GLY A 8 38.25 -14.77 -15.35
CA GLY A 8 37.59 -13.53 -15.75
C GLY A 8 36.15 -13.37 -15.30
N MET A 9 35.79 -13.76 -14.08
CA MET A 9 34.62 -13.15 -13.42
C MET A 9 35.15 -12.08 -12.47
N SER A 10 35.17 -10.85 -12.98
CA SER A 10 35.28 -9.63 -12.18
C SER A 10 34.19 -9.70 -11.09
N ASN A 11 34.60 -9.79 -9.83
CA ASN A 11 33.71 -9.58 -8.69
C ASN A 11 33.33 -8.10 -8.64
N SER A 12 32.44 -7.66 -9.53
CA SER A 12 31.73 -6.40 -9.34
C SER A 12 30.59 -6.66 -8.35
N THR A 13 30.90 -6.57 -7.07
CA THR A 13 29.89 -6.50 -6.02
C THR A 13 28.92 -5.37 -6.38
N PRO A 14 27.60 -5.61 -6.43
CA PRO A 14 26.64 -4.54 -6.63
C PRO A 14 26.84 -3.53 -5.50
N LYS A 15 27.05 -2.26 -5.82
CA LYS A 15 27.02 -1.17 -4.83
C LYS A 15 25.56 -0.93 -4.40
N THR A 16 24.92 -1.92 -3.79
CA THR A 16 23.66 -1.74 -3.06
C THR A 16 24.01 -1.39 -1.62
N GLY A 17 24.56 -0.20 -1.44
CA GLY A 17 24.84 0.36 -0.13
C GLY A 17 24.50 1.84 -0.21
N SER A 18 23.28 2.20 0.22
CA SER A 18 23.00 3.58 0.59
C SER A 18 24.01 3.96 1.66
N THR A 19 24.94 4.85 1.37
CA THR A 19 25.89 5.37 2.35
C THR A 19 25.07 5.89 3.54
N PRO A 20 25.34 5.45 4.79
CA PRO A 20 24.58 5.92 5.94
C PRO A 20 24.66 7.45 6.04
N PRO A 21 23.56 8.12 6.43
CA PRO A 21 23.55 9.57 6.56
C PRO A 21 24.65 10.02 7.53
N GLN A 22 25.58 10.84 7.04
CA GLN A 22 26.70 11.33 7.84
C GLN A 22 26.24 12.32 8.92
N ASN A 23 25.10 12.97 8.69
CA ASN A 23 24.43 13.82 9.67
C ASN A 23 22.89 13.67 9.51
N PRO A 24 22.26 12.80 10.30
CA PRO A 24 20.84 12.47 10.13
C PRO A 24 19.92 13.68 10.28
N LEU A 25 20.26 14.64 11.15
CA LEU A 25 19.47 15.87 11.31
C LEU A 25 19.57 16.77 10.07
N LYS A 26 20.78 16.98 9.55
CA LYS A 26 21.01 17.79 8.35
C LYS A 26 20.32 17.17 7.13
N ASP A 27 20.41 15.86 6.98
CA ASP A 27 19.76 15.14 5.88
C ASP A 27 18.23 15.16 6.02
N TYR A 28 17.71 14.99 7.24
CA TYR A 28 16.28 15.15 7.53
C TYR A 28 15.78 16.54 7.15
N VAL A 29 16.44 17.61 7.60
CA VAL A 29 16.06 19.00 7.29
C VAL A 29 16.16 19.26 5.79
N LYS A 30 17.24 18.84 5.13
CA LYS A 30 17.43 19.03 3.68
C LYS A 30 16.33 18.34 2.87
N GLN A 31 15.93 17.14 3.25
CA GLN A 31 14.83 16.42 2.60
C GLN A 31 13.46 17.07 2.83
N ARG A 32 13.29 17.77 3.95
CA ARG A 32 12.03 18.47 4.29
C ARG A 32 12.02 19.94 3.85
N LEU A 33 13.15 20.48 3.38
CA LEU A 33 13.27 21.88 2.97
C LEU A 33 12.18 22.31 1.98
N PRO A 34 11.81 21.53 0.94
CA PRO A 34 10.70 21.90 0.07
C PRO A 34 9.39 22.08 0.85
N VAL A 35 9.07 21.18 1.76
CA VAL A 35 7.85 21.27 2.60
C VAL A 35 7.90 22.50 3.51
N LEU A 36 9.05 22.75 4.14
CA LEU A 36 9.26 23.88 5.03
C LEU A 36 9.16 25.24 4.31
N ILE A 37 9.43 25.29 3.00
CA ILE A 37 9.30 26.50 2.19
C ILE A 37 7.88 26.64 1.64
N TRP A 38 7.34 25.57 1.03
CA TRP A 38 6.07 25.64 0.31
C TRP A 38 4.86 25.72 1.24
N GLN A 39 4.88 25.06 2.41
CA GLN A 39 3.74 25.10 3.34
C GLN A 39 3.47 26.51 3.88
N PRO A 40 4.45 27.26 4.43
CA PRO A 40 4.22 28.64 4.85
C PRO A 40 3.83 29.56 3.69
N LEU A 41 4.43 29.38 2.51
CA LEU A 41 4.08 30.17 1.34
C LEU A 41 2.63 29.95 0.91
N LEU A 42 2.15 28.70 0.85
CA LEU A 42 0.76 28.40 0.53
C LEU A 42 -0.20 28.97 1.58
N ILE A 43 0.14 28.84 2.86
CA ILE A 43 -0.64 29.44 3.96
C ILE A 43 -0.69 30.96 3.80
N TRP A 44 0.45 31.61 3.56
CA TRP A 44 0.54 33.06 3.36
C TRP A 44 -0.26 33.53 2.15
N LEU A 45 -0.15 32.84 1.01
CA LEU A 45 -0.95 33.14 -0.19
C LEU A 45 -2.44 32.93 0.05
N PHE A 46 -2.83 31.90 0.79
CA PHE A 46 -4.21 31.68 1.19
C PHE A 46 -4.73 32.81 2.08
N TRP A 47 -3.93 33.27 3.04
CA TRP A 47 -4.26 34.42 3.92
C TRP A 47 -4.46 35.73 3.15
N LEU A 48 -3.75 35.93 2.05
CA LEU A 48 -3.93 37.10 1.18
C LEU A 48 -5.13 36.98 0.24
N SER A 49 -5.69 35.78 0.08
CA SER A 49 -6.83 35.56 -0.80
C SER A 49 -8.13 36.08 -0.15
N PRO A 50 -9.14 36.47 -0.94
CA PRO A 50 -10.46 36.82 -0.41
C PRO A 50 -11.28 35.60 0.04
N LEU A 51 -10.67 34.40 0.08
CA LEU A 51 -11.37 33.18 0.41
C LEU A 51 -11.65 33.10 1.92
N PRO A 52 -12.82 32.59 2.31
CA PRO A 52 -13.11 32.36 3.71
C PRO A 52 -12.25 31.22 4.27
N ILE A 53 -11.97 31.23 5.57
CA ILE A 53 -11.11 30.23 6.23
C ILE A 53 -11.56 28.77 5.99
N TRP A 54 -12.87 28.54 5.88
CA TRP A 54 -13.41 27.20 5.60
C TRP A 54 -13.04 26.69 4.20
N ALA A 55 -12.71 27.57 3.25
CA ALA A 55 -12.24 27.17 1.93
C ALA A 55 -10.91 26.39 2.02
N TYR A 56 -10.05 26.70 3.00
CA TYR A 56 -8.84 25.92 3.25
C TYR A 56 -9.19 24.47 3.65
N LEU A 57 -10.17 24.33 4.56
CA LEU A 57 -10.64 23.02 5.01
C LEU A 57 -11.25 22.24 3.85
N LEU A 58 -12.05 22.88 2.99
CA LEU A 58 -12.71 22.22 1.87
C LEU A 58 -11.75 21.85 0.74
N LEU A 59 -10.80 22.72 0.39
CA LEU A 59 -9.95 22.55 -0.79
C LEU A 59 -8.64 21.80 -0.51
N TRP A 60 -8.18 21.75 0.74
CA TRP A 60 -6.97 21.03 1.14
C TRP A 60 -7.25 19.88 2.10
N VAL A 61 -7.86 20.16 3.27
CA VAL A 61 -8.01 19.14 4.32
C VAL A 61 -8.98 18.04 3.89
N PHE A 62 -10.16 18.42 3.38
CA PHE A 62 -11.19 17.47 2.96
C PHE A 62 -10.71 16.50 1.87
N PRO A 63 -10.14 16.92 0.73
CA PRO A 63 -9.69 15.97 -0.29
C PRO A 63 -8.57 15.05 0.22
N ILE A 64 -7.62 15.57 1.02
CA ILE A 64 -6.56 14.73 1.60
C ILE A 64 -7.17 13.68 2.53
N TYR A 65 -8.06 14.07 3.45
CA TYR A 65 -8.60 13.12 4.42
C TYR A 65 -9.66 12.20 3.83
N ALA A 66 -10.67 12.76 3.17
CA ALA A 66 -11.85 12.03 2.74
C ALA A 66 -11.61 11.22 1.46
N LEU A 67 -10.73 11.67 0.56
CA LEU A 67 -10.53 11.05 -0.75
C LEU A 67 -9.20 10.28 -0.86
N VAL A 68 -8.23 10.54 0.03
CA VAL A 68 -6.92 9.85 0.01
C VAL A 68 -6.72 9.04 1.29
N PHE A 69 -6.58 9.69 2.44
CA PHE A 69 -6.19 9.03 3.68
C PHE A 69 -7.21 7.98 4.15
N VAL A 70 -8.48 8.36 4.33
CA VAL A 70 -9.51 7.44 4.84
C VAL A 70 -9.73 6.26 3.88
N PRO A 71 -9.88 6.45 2.56
CA PRO A 71 -10.00 5.33 1.63
C PRO A 71 -8.78 4.41 1.62
N ASP A 72 -7.56 4.97 1.70
CA ASP A 72 -6.33 4.17 1.72
C ASP A 72 -6.19 3.35 3.00
N GLU A 73 -6.53 3.91 4.17
CA GLU A 73 -6.56 3.18 5.44
C GLU A 73 -7.63 2.08 5.43
N ILE A 74 -8.81 2.34 4.86
CA ILE A 74 -9.84 1.31 4.66
C ILE A 74 -9.30 0.18 3.79
N ARG A 75 -8.66 0.50 2.66
CA ARG A 75 -8.04 -0.48 1.77
C ARG A 75 -6.97 -1.28 2.51
N ALA A 76 -6.02 -0.61 3.18
CA ALA A 76 -4.93 -1.26 3.91
C ALA A 76 -5.46 -2.23 4.98
N PHE A 77 -6.46 -1.81 5.75
CA PHE A 77 -7.14 -2.70 6.70
C PHE A 77 -7.80 -3.89 6.00
N CYS A 78 -8.46 -3.67 4.86
CA CYS A 78 -9.12 -4.73 4.12
C CYS A 78 -8.14 -5.70 3.45
N ASP A 79 -7.01 -5.22 2.94
CA ASP A 79 -5.99 -6.03 2.27
C ASP A 79 -5.24 -6.92 3.29
N HIS A 80 -5.04 -6.41 4.51
CA HIS A 80 -4.29 -7.13 5.56
C HIS A 80 -5.15 -7.76 6.65
N GLY A 81 -6.45 -7.45 6.69
CA GLY A 81 -7.37 -7.93 7.71
C GLY A 81 -7.69 -9.42 7.53
N VAL A 82 -7.39 -10.22 8.56
CA VAL A 82 -7.70 -11.65 8.64
C VAL A 82 -8.67 -11.89 9.80
N LEU A 83 -9.84 -12.47 9.50
CA LEU A 83 -10.93 -12.70 10.46
C LEU A 83 -10.78 -14.00 11.28
N ARG A 84 -9.77 -14.80 10.99
CA ARG A 84 -9.48 -16.06 11.68
C ARG A 84 -8.17 -15.93 12.43
N HIS A 85 -8.04 -16.66 13.53
CA HIS A 85 -6.75 -16.74 14.20
C HIS A 85 -5.72 -17.37 13.25
N PRO A 86 -4.48 -16.84 13.22
CA PRO A 86 -3.38 -17.47 12.50
C PRO A 86 -3.24 -18.93 12.95
N ALA A 87 -2.94 -19.83 12.02
CA ALA A 87 -2.50 -21.16 12.38
C ALA A 87 -1.19 -21.06 13.18
N SER A 88 -0.87 -22.10 13.95
CA SER A 88 0.39 -22.19 14.71
C SER A 88 1.64 -22.08 13.82
N SER A 89 1.52 -22.45 12.54
CA SER A 89 2.55 -22.33 11.50
C SER A 89 2.69 -20.93 10.88
N GLY A 90 1.85 -19.96 11.28
CA GLY A 90 1.81 -18.61 10.72
C GLY A 90 0.59 -18.35 9.84
N ASP A 91 0.36 -17.07 9.54
CA ASP A 91 -0.79 -16.63 8.76
C ASP A 91 -0.51 -16.74 7.25
N SER A 92 -1.08 -17.77 6.63
CA SER A 92 -1.01 -18.02 5.18
C SER A 92 -1.98 -17.17 4.36
N LEU A 93 -2.86 -16.39 4.98
CA LEU A 93 -3.96 -15.66 4.33
C LEU A 93 -3.61 -14.21 3.97
N ARG A 94 -2.32 -13.92 3.74
CA ARG A 94 -1.81 -12.56 3.50
C ARG A 94 -1.76 -12.14 2.03
N LEU A 95 -1.94 -13.08 1.11
CA LEU A 95 -2.05 -12.79 -0.32
C LEU A 95 -3.52 -12.54 -0.66
N VAL A 96 -3.96 -11.30 -0.45
CA VAL A 96 -5.35 -10.87 -0.69
C VAL A 96 -5.42 -9.96 -1.90
N SER A 97 -6.40 -10.20 -2.76
CA SER A 97 -6.79 -9.29 -3.84
C SER A 97 -8.31 -9.12 -3.86
N PHE A 98 -8.78 -8.04 -4.48
CA PHE A 98 -10.20 -7.75 -4.61
C PHE A 98 -10.59 -7.69 -6.09
N GLY A 99 -11.77 -8.23 -6.41
CA GLY A 99 -12.52 -7.94 -7.63
C GLY A 99 -13.76 -7.10 -7.31
N PRO A 100 -13.60 -5.82 -6.93
CA PRO A 100 -14.69 -4.98 -6.47
C PRO A 100 -15.45 -4.33 -7.64
N PRO A 101 -16.65 -3.77 -7.42
CA PRO A 101 -17.30 -2.92 -8.42
C PRO A 101 -16.43 -1.68 -8.71
N PHE A 102 -16.59 -1.12 -9.91
CA PHE A 102 -15.75 -0.01 -10.40
C PHE A 102 -15.67 1.18 -9.43
N TRP A 103 -16.77 1.54 -8.78
CA TRP A 103 -16.79 2.67 -7.86
C TRP A 103 -15.98 2.41 -6.57
N GLU A 104 -15.96 1.17 -6.07
CA GLU A 104 -15.10 0.79 -4.93
C GLU A 104 -13.64 0.76 -5.34
N ALA A 105 -13.33 0.24 -6.53
CA ALA A 105 -11.97 0.30 -7.07
C ALA A 105 -11.49 1.74 -7.21
N ALA A 106 -12.32 2.64 -7.76
CA ALA A 106 -11.96 4.04 -7.96
C ALA A 106 -11.74 4.79 -6.64
N MET A 107 -12.56 4.50 -5.61
CA MET A 107 -12.49 5.17 -4.31
C MET A 107 -11.38 4.61 -3.41
N PHE A 108 -11.36 3.28 -3.21
CA PHE A 108 -10.49 2.66 -2.21
C PHE A 108 -9.16 2.20 -2.78
N ALA A 109 -9.12 1.81 -4.05
CA ALA A 109 -7.95 1.17 -4.64
C ALA A 109 -7.61 1.71 -6.05
N PRO A 110 -7.37 3.04 -6.18
CA PRO A 110 -6.96 3.64 -7.43
C PRO A 110 -5.66 3.00 -7.94
N HIS A 111 -5.36 3.17 -9.23
CA HIS A 111 -4.20 2.54 -9.87
C HIS A 111 -4.18 1.01 -9.71
N HIS A 112 -5.34 0.36 -9.78
CA HIS A 112 -5.49 -1.09 -9.67
C HIS A 112 -4.83 -1.72 -8.43
N MET A 113 -4.72 -0.96 -7.33
CA MET A 113 -4.15 -1.46 -6.07
C MET A 113 -5.02 -2.53 -5.39
N HIS A 114 -6.21 -2.82 -5.93
CA HIS A 114 -7.02 -3.97 -5.54
C HIS A 114 -6.39 -5.30 -5.94
N TYR A 115 -5.42 -5.30 -6.87
CA TYR A 115 -4.51 -6.41 -7.12
C TYR A 115 -3.31 -6.37 -6.16
N HIS A 116 -3.62 -6.34 -4.86
CA HIS A 116 -2.64 -6.16 -3.80
C HIS A 116 -1.65 -7.34 -3.71
N ALA A 117 -2.15 -8.58 -3.74
CA ALA A 117 -1.30 -9.76 -3.73
C ALA A 117 -0.34 -9.77 -4.93
N GLU A 118 -0.85 -9.46 -6.12
CA GLU A 118 -0.06 -9.43 -7.35
C GLU A 118 1.01 -8.35 -7.29
N HIS A 119 0.68 -7.16 -6.77
CA HIS A 119 1.65 -6.08 -6.58
C HIS A 119 2.79 -6.50 -5.64
N HIS A 120 2.49 -7.19 -4.54
CA HIS A 120 3.52 -7.64 -3.60
C HIS A 120 4.34 -8.83 -4.11
N LEU A 121 3.74 -9.73 -4.89
CA LEU A 121 4.45 -10.84 -5.54
C LEU A 121 5.39 -10.33 -6.65
N TRP A 122 4.93 -9.34 -7.43
CA TRP A 122 5.67 -8.82 -8.57
C TRP A 122 5.61 -7.29 -8.64
N PRO A 123 6.32 -6.57 -7.76
CA PRO A 123 6.27 -5.10 -7.68
C PRO A 123 6.81 -4.40 -8.94
N ALA A 124 7.55 -5.13 -9.79
CA ALA A 124 8.03 -4.63 -11.07
C ALA A 124 6.95 -4.57 -12.16
N ILE A 125 5.80 -5.26 -12.01
CA ILE A 125 4.71 -5.19 -12.97
C ILE A 125 4.01 -3.83 -12.81
N PRO A 126 3.91 -3.02 -13.88
CA PRO A 126 3.22 -1.75 -13.79
C PRO A 126 1.73 -1.99 -13.54
N HIS A 127 1.12 -1.10 -12.74
CA HIS A 127 -0.25 -1.29 -12.26
C HIS A 127 -1.31 -1.58 -13.34
N TYR A 128 -1.19 -0.98 -14.52
CA TYR A 128 -2.10 -1.22 -15.65
C TYR A 128 -2.00 -2.64 -16.26
N LYS A 129 -0.99 -3.43 -15.89
CA LYS A 129 -0.82 -4.84 -16.29
C LYS A 129 -1.09 -5.85 -15.17
N LEU A 130 -1.44 -5.40 -13.95
CA LEU A 130 -1.66 -6.31 -12.82
C LEU A 130 -2.82 -7.30 -13.05
N HIS A 131 -3.80 -6.95 -13.87
CA HIS A 131 -4.87 -7.88 -14.27
C HIS A 131 -4.34 -9.16 -14.94
N LEU A 132 -3.25 -9.08 -15.72
CA LEU A 132 -2.62 -10.24 -16.34
C LEU A 132 -1.99 -11.18 -15.30
N ALA A 133 -1.37 -10.60 -14.27
CA ALA A 133 -0.84 -11.37 -13.15
C ALA A 133 -1.98 -12.01 -12.35
N HIS A 134 -3.05 -11.25 -12.10
CA HIS A 134 -4.24 -11.73 -11.40
C HIS A 134 -4.86 -12.93 -12.10
N ASP A 135 -5.07 -12.84 -13.41
CA ASP A 135 -5.63 -13.93 -14.21
C ASP A 135 -4.79 -15.21 -14.14
N ALA A 136 -3.48 -15.10 -13.95
CA ALA A 136 -2.59 -16.25 -13.83
C ALA A 136 -2.61 -16.93 -12.43
N VAL A 137 -3.04 -16.21 -11.37
CA VAL A 137 -2.95 -16.70 -9.99
C VAL A 137 -4.24 -16.72 -9.19
N ARG A 138 -5.31 -16.06 -9.63
CA ARG A 138 -6.55 -15.90 -8.85
C ARG A 138 -7.20 -17.23 -8.41
N ASP A 139 -6.95 -18.30 -9.16
CA ASP A 139 -7.50 -19.63 -8.90
C ASP A 139 -6.58 -20.50 -8.00
N ARG A 140 -5.43 -19.95 -7.58
CA ARG A 140 -4.50 -20.62 -6.66
C ARG A 140 -5.06 -20.59 -5.23
N PRO A 141 -4.97 -21.70 -4.48
CA PRO A 141 -5.51 -21.77 -3.12
C PRO A 141 -4.84 -20.80 -2.13
N GLU A 142 -3.61 -20.36 -2.43
CA GLU A 142 -2.88 -19.38 -1.63
C GLU A 142 -3.39 -17.94 -1.83
N ILE A 143 -4.12 -17.65 -2.92
CA ILE A 143 -4.62 -16.32 -3.23
C ILE A 143 -6.07 -16.19 -2.77
N THR A 144 -6.32 -15.24 -1.86
CA THR A 144 -7.67 -14.92 -1.41
C THR A 144 -8.26 -13.80 -2.25
N VAL A 145 -9.27 -14.10 -3.06
CA VAL A 145 -9.99 -13.09 -3.85
C VAL A 145 -11.31 -12.69 -3.18
N ARG A 146 -11.43 -11.42 -2.81
CA ARG A 146 -12.63 -10.83 -2.18
C ARG A 146 -13.41 -10.00 -3.19
N ARG A 147 -14.72 -9.84 -2.99
CA ARG A 147 -15.62 -9.17 -3.96
C ARG A 147 -15.92 -7.69 -3.67
N SER A 148 -15.66 -7.21 -2.45
CA SER A 148 -16.01 -5.84 -2.05
C SER A 148 -15.31 -5.49 -0.73
N TYR A 149 -14.77 -4.27 -0.67
CA TYR A 149 -14.20 -3.65 0.53
C TYR A 149 -15.27 -3.39 1.58
N LEU A 150 -16.38 -2.74 1.19
CA LEU A 150 -17.48 -2.47 2.13
C LEU A 150 -18.15 -3.75 2.59
N GLY A 151 -18.30 -4.74 1.70
CA GLY A 151 -18.82 -6.06 2.06
C GLY A 151 -17.93 -6.81 3.06
N PHE A 152 -16.61 -6.65 2.95
CA PHE A 152 -15.67 -7.19 3.93
C PHE A 152 -15.78 -6.46 5.27
N LEU A 153 -15.76 -5.12 5.27
CA LEU A 153 -15.95 -4.32 6.49
C LEU A 153 -17.27 -4.66 7.21
N TRP A 154 -18.36 -4.79 6.47
CA TRP A 154 -19.66 -5.17 7.01
C TRP A 154 -19.61 -6.55 7.71
N ARG A 155 -18.90 -7.51 7.11
CA ARG A 155 -18.70 -8.83 7.71
C ARG A 155 -17.88 -8.73 8.98
N VAL A 156 -16.83 -7.90 9.00
CA VAL A 156 -16.02 -7.63 10.20
C VAL A 156 -16.90 -7.08 11.31
N VAL A 157 -17.64 -6.01 11.06
CA VAL A 157 -18.52 -5.39 12.06
C VAL A 157 -19.54 -6.39 12.61
N ARG A 158 -20.16 -7.21 11.74
CA ARG A 158 -21.10 -8.26 12.17
C ARG A 158 -20.46 -9.42 12.93
N SER A 159 -19.15 -9.61 12.81
CA SER A 159 -18.40 -10.64 13.54
C SER A 159 -17.92 -10.17 14.92
N LEU A 160 -18.15 -8.90 15.29
CA LEU A 160 -17.76 -8.36 16.59
C LEU A 160 -18.81 -8.70 17.67
N PRO A 161 -18.39 -9.00 18.91
CA PRO A 161 -17.00 -9.16 19.33
C PRO A 161 -16.40 -10.46 18.76
N LEU A 162 -15.13 -10.41 18.35
CA LEU A 162 -14.43 -11.60 17.88
C LEU A 162 -14.47 -12.63 19.01
N SER A 163 -15.22 -13.71 18.81
CA SER A 163 -15.22 -14.81 19.77
C SER A 163 -13.82 -15.40 19.77
N SER A 164 -13.23 -15.62 20.94
CA SER A 164 -11.99 -16.37 21.09
C SER A 164 -12.26 -17.82 20.66
N GLN A 165 -12.25 -18.09 19.35
CA GLN A 165 -12.35 -19.45 18.87
C GLN A 165 -11.02 -20.12 19.18
N THR A 166 -11.10 -21.24 19.89
CA THR A 166 -9.98 -22.11 20.26
C THR A 166 -9.11 -22.36 19.02
N PRO A 167 -7.77 -22.21 19.11
CA PRO A 167 -6.89 -22.48 17.98
C PRO A 167 -7.20 -23.86 17.40
N VAL A 168 -7.44 -23.92 16.08
CA VAL A 168 -7.53 -25.19 15.37
C VAL A 168 -6.13 -25.78 15.40
N VAL A 169 -5.97 -26.86 16.17
CA VAL A 169 -4.74 -27.65 16.30
C VAL A 169 -4.44 -28.34 14.98
#